data_AF-A0A7W9T1Y7-F1
#
_entry.id   AF-A0A7W9T1Y7-F1
#
_cell.length_a   1.000
_cell.length_b   1.000
_cell.length_c   1.000
_cell.angle_alpha   90.00
_cell.angle_beta   90.00
_cell.angle_gamma   90.00
#
_symmetry.space_group_name_H-M   'P 1'
#
loop_
_entity.id
_entity.type
_entity.pdbx_description
1 polymer ?
#
loop_
_entity_poly.entity_id
_entity_poly.type
_entity_poly.pdbx_seq_one_letter_code
_entity_poly.pdbx_strand_id
1 'polypeptide(L)'
;MKNELQYMVCCQLTLAELSCGQVVSTRQVKQLVASPTAELPELFTDLYEQFRSPQLLGLQITSIRYRRPATHRMHDEAAVEELQEC
;
A
#
# COMPACT_ATOMS: atom_id res chain seq x y z
N MET A 1 -15.48 -0.64 17.24
CA MET A 1 -14.56 -1.22 16.23
C MET A 1 -14.33 -0.17 15.15
N LYS A 2 -13.36 0.73 15.32
CA LYS A 2 -13.07 1.76 14.33
C LYS A 2 -11.58 2.08 14.42
N ASN A 3 -10.81 1.57 13.48
CA ASN A 3 -9.49 2.07 13.10
C ASN A 3 -9.20 1.51 11.72
N GLU A 4 -9.90 2.02 10.70
CA GLU A 4 -9.61 1.69 9.30
C GLU A 4 -8.44 2.55 8.82
N LEU A 5 -7.29 2.38 9.46
CA LEU A 5 -6.03 2.88 8.94
C LEU A 5 -5.65 1.96 7.80
N GLN A 6 -5.47 2.51 6.60
CA GLN A 6 -5.13 1.69 5.44
C GLN A 6 -4.00 2.33 4.67
N TYR A 7 -3.06 1.51 4.22
CA TYR A 7 -2.08 1.93 3.23
C TYR A 7 -2.60 1.61 1.83
N MET A 8 -2.47 2.58 0.93
CA MET A 8 -2.58 2.37 -0.50
C MET A 8 -1.18 2.27 -1.09
N VAL A 9 -0.88 1.15 -1.74
CA VAL A 9 0.43 0.86 -2.31
C VAL A 9 0.33 0.72 -3.81
N CYS A 10 1.10 1.53 -4.54
CA CYS A 10 1.34 1.32 -5.97
C CYS A 10 2.61 0.50 -6.14
N CYS A 11 2.52 -0.63 -6.81
CA CYS A 11 3.69 -1.45 -7.13
C CYS A 11 3.72 -1.84 -8.61
N GLN A 12 4.93 -2.14 -9.08
CA GLN A 12 5.18 -2.75 -10.37
C GLN A 12 5.72 -4.16 -10.12
N LEU A 13 5.03 -5.15 -10.67
CA LEU A 13 5.45 -6.55 -10.65
C LEU A 13 6.14 -6.87 -11.97
N THR A 14 7.26 -7.57 -11.89
CA THR A 14 7.90 -8.21 -13.05
C THR A 14 7.62 -9.70 -12.95
N LEU A 15 6.88 -10.23 -13.91
CA LEU A 15 6.47 -11.63 -13.96
C LEU A 15 7.17 -12.35 -15.10
N ALA A 16 7.61 -13.58 -14.84
CA ALA A 16 8.10 -14.51 -15.84
C ALA A 16 6.93 -15.04 -16.68
N GLU A 17 7.13 -15.13 -17.99
CA GLU A 17 6.34 -16.01 -18.84
C GLU A 17 7.13 -17.29 -19.07
N LEU A 18 6.48 -18.43 -18.81
CA LEU A 18 7.13 -19.73 -18.77
C LEU A 18 6.73 -20.58 -19.98
N SER A 19 7.69 -21.29 -20.56
CA SER A 19 7.48 -22.38 -21.51
C SER A 19 8.34 -23.56 -21.10
N CYS A 20 7.73 -24.74 -20.91
CA CYS A 20 8.43 -25.96 -20.47
C CYS A 20 9.33 -25.75 -19.22
N GLY A 21 8.89 -24.92 -18.26
CA GLY A 21 9.63 -24.63 -17.03
C GLY A 21 10.78 -23.62 -17.20
N GLN A 22 11.00 -23.10 -18.40
CA GLN A 22 12.00 -22.07 -18.69
C GLN A 22 11.33 -20.70 -18.81
N VAL A 23 12.03 -19.66 -18.35
CA VAL A 23 11.61 -18.27 -18.56
C VAL A 23 11.88 -17.91 -20.02
N VAL A 24 10.83 -17.63 -20.78
CA VAL A 24 10.94 -17.23 -22.20
C VAL A 24 10.76 -15.73 -22.41
N SER A 25 10.09 -15.05 -21.49
CA SER A 25 9.88 -13.61 -21.54
C SER A 25 9.60 -13.06 -20.14
N THR A 26 9.51 -11.73 -20.04
CA THR A 26 8.98 -11.06 -18.85
C THR A 26 7.90 -10.08 -19.23
N ARG A 27 6.91 -9.93 -18.34
CA ARG A 27 5.88 -8.89 -18.44
C ARG A 27 5.85 -8.05 -17.17
N GLN A 28 5.55 -6.77 -17.33
CA GLN A 28 5.41 -5.85 -16.21
C GLN A 28 3.94 -5.50 -15.98
N VAL A 29 3.50 -5.53 -14.72
CA VAL A 29 2.12 -5.23 -14.35
C VAL A 29 2.13 -4.21 -13.22
N LYS A 30 1.37 -3.13 -13.40
CA LYS A 30 1.13 -2.14 -12.33
C LYS A 30 -0.06 -2.60 -11.50
N GLN A 31 0.09 -2.53 -10.18
CA GLN A 31 -0.91 -2.94 -9.21
C GLN A 31 -1.12 -1.83 -8.17
N LEU A 32 -2.37 -1.66 -7.76
CA LEU A 32 -2.76 -0.81 -6.65
C LEU A 32 -3.37 -1.70 -5.57
N VAL A 33 -2.72 -1.76 -4.41
CA VAL A 33 -3.11 -2.62 -3.28
C VAL A 33 -3.56 -1.75 -2.12
N ALA A 34 -4.70 -2.09 -1.54
CA ALA A 34 -5.09 -1.58 -0.23
C ALA A 34 -4.68 -2.61 0.83
N SER A 35 -3.92 -2.18 1.84
CA SER A 35 -3.60 -3.01 3.01
C SER A 35 -4.30 -2.42 4.23
N PRO A 36 -5.03 -3.24 5.01
CA PRO A 36 -5.71 -2.82 6.25
C PRO A 36 -4.75 -2.63 7.42
N THR A 37 -3.47 -2.88 7.20
CA THR A 37 -2.43 -2.90 8.22
C THR A 37 -2.11 -1.49 8.68
N ALA A 38 -2.06 -1.31 10.01
CA ALA A 38 -1.78 0.00 10.61
C ALA A 38 -0.26 0.31 10.61
N GLU A 39 0.57 -0.73 10.69
CA GLU A 39 2.02 -0.62 10.79
C GLU A 39 2.73 -0.78 9.44
N LEU A 40 3.63 0.17 9.12
CA LEU A 40 4.38 0.16 7.88
C LEU A 40 5.28 -1.08 7.70
N PRO A 41 5.94 -1.64 8.75
CA PRO A 41 6.73 -2.86 8.60
C PRO A 41 5.89 -4.07 8.17
N GLU A 42 4.70 -4.24 8.77
CA GLU A 42 3.79 -5.34 8.48
C GLU A 42 3.26 -5.28 7.03
N LEU A 43 3.10 -4.07 6.47
CA LEU A 43 2.74 -3.87 5.07
C LEU A 43 3.66 -4.62 4.08
N PHE A 44 4.97 -4.62 4.33
CA PHE A 44 5.91 -5.27 3.42
C PHE A 44 5.78 -6.80 3.47
N THR A 45 5.51 -7.34 4.65
CA THR A 45 5.22 -8.77 4.84
C THR A 45 3.96 -9.15 4.07
N ASP A 46 2.87 -8.38 4.23
CA ASP A 46 1.61 -8.62 3.51
C ASP A 46 1.79 -8.61 1.99
N LEU A 47 2.53 -7.62 1.47
CA LEU A 47 2.81 -7.53 0.04
C LEU A 47 3.63 -8.73 -0.46
N TYR A 48 4.61 -9.17 0.33
CA TYR A 48 5.40 -10.35 -0.02
C TYR A 48 4.53 -11.62 -0.07
N GLU A 49 3.65 -11.81 0.91
CA GLU A 49 2.72 -12.94 0.94
C GLU A 49 1.73 -12.90 -0.22
N GLN A 50 1.12 -11.74 -0.48
CA GLN A 50 0.12 -11.55 -1.53
C GLN A 50 0.67 -11.86 -2.94
N PHE A 51 1.91 -11.48 -3.22
CA PHE A 51 2.51 -11.65 -4.54
C PHE A 51 3.39 -12.90 -4.67
N ARG A 52 3.48 -13.73 -3.62
CA ARG A 52 4.29 -14.94 -3.62
C ARG A 52 3.89 -15.86 -4.76
N SER A 53 4.77 -15.96 -5.77
CA SER A 53 4.54 -16.77 -6.96
C SER A 53 5.87 -17.21 -7.57
N PRO A 54 5.97 -18.43 -8.11
CA PRO A 54 7.16 -18.87 -8.85
C PRO A 54 7.40 -18.04 -10.13
N GLN A 55 6.38 -17.32 -10.60
CA GLN A 55 6.50 -16.41 -11.73
C GLN A 55 6.92 -15.00 -11.30
N LEU A 56 6.89 -14.66 -10.01
CA LEU A 56 7.33 -13.34 -9.56
C LEU A 56 8.85 -13.26 -9.60
N LEU A 57 9.38 -12.45 -10.51
CA LEU A 57 10.82 -12.18 -10.61
C LEU A 57 11.24 -10.92 -9.88
N GLY A 58 10.30 -9.98 -9.69
CA GLY A 58 10.59 -8.74 -8.96
C GLY A 58 9.33 -8.00 -8.56
N LEU A 59 9.42 -7.34 -7.41
CA LEU A 59 8.42 -6.43 -6.90
C LEU A 59 9.09 -5.08 -6.61
N GLN A 60 8.59 -4.03 -7.25
CA GLN A 60 9.05 -2.66 -7.02
C GLN A 60 7.91 -1.82 -6.48
N ILE A 61 8.07 -1.32 -5.26
CA ILE A 61 7.12 -0.37 -4.68
C ILE A 61 7.44 1.01 -5.24
N THR A 62 6.44 1.65 -5.85
CA THR A 62 6.58 2.96 -6.51
C THR A 62 5.94 4.09 -5.70
N SER A 63 4.96 3.76 -4.86
CA SER A 63 4.34 4.72 -3.93
C SER A 63 3.68 3.97 -2.78
N ILE A 64 3.80 4.51 -1.56
CA ILE A 64 3.02 4.11 -0.39
C ILE A 64 2.31 5.37 0.11
N ARG A 65 1.00 5.29 0.32
CA ARG A 65 0.19 6.39 0.85
C ARG A 65 -0.61 5.91 2.03
N TYR A 66 -0.45 6.59 3.15
CA TYR A 66 -1.32 6.40 4.30
C TYR A 66 -2.67 7.08 4.05
N ARG A 67 -3.77 6.33 4.13
CA ARG A 67 -5.12 6.89 4.15
C ARG A 67 -5.59 6.96 5.59
N ARG A 68 -5.71 8.19 6.10
CA ARG A 68 -6.51 8.45 7.32
C ARG A 68 -7.99 8.33 6.94
N PRO A 69 -8.80 7.60 7.73
CA PRO A 69 -10.24 7.56 7.51
C PRO A 69 -10.82 8.98 7.65
N ALA A 70 -11.85 9.28 6.85
CA ALA A 70 -12.44 10.60 6.69
C ALA A 70 -13.10 11.18 7.97
N THR A 71 -13.13 10.43 9.06
CA THR A 71 -13.74 10.81 10.33
C THR A 71 -12.95 11.82 11.15
N HIS A 72 -11.74 12.23 10.73
CA HIS A 72 -10.92 13.20 11.46
C HIS A 72 -10.93 14.62 10.87
N ARG A 73 -11.93 14.97 10.05
CA ARG A 73 -12.11 16.36 9.57
C ARG A 73 -12.95 17.25 10.50
N MET A 74 -13.46 16.73 11.62
CA MET A 74 -14.30 17.51 12.54
C MET A 74 -13.61 17.94 13.85
N HIS A 75 -12.30 17.67 14.03
CA HIS A 75 -11.59 18.09 15.25
C HIS A 75 -10.37 18.99 15.06
N ASP A 76 -9.94 19.29 13.82
CA ASP A 76 -8.86 20.26 13.58
C ASP A 76 -9.36 21.70 13.36
N GLU A 77 -10.67 21.94 13.23
CA GLU A 77 -11.24 23.31 13.18
C GLU A 77 -11.65 23.87 14.56
N ALA A 78 -11.54 23.08 15.64
CA ALA A 78 -11.88 23.53 17.00
C ALA A 78 -10.67 24.04 17.81
N ALA A 79 -9.45 23.98 17.26
CA ALA A 79 -8.22 24.36 17.97
C ALA A 79 -7.65 25.73 17.56
N VAL A 80 -8.39 26.54 16.79
CA VAL A 80 -7.94 27.87 16.31
C VAL A 80 -8.77 29.03 16.89
N GLU A 81 -9.68 28.78 17.83
CA GLU A 81 -10.50 29.83 18.48
C GLU A 81 -10.23 30.03 19.99
N GLU A 82 -9.05 29.68 20.50
CA GLU A 82 -8.66 29.99 21.90
C GLU A 82 -7.29 30.69 22.03
N LEU A 83 -6.96 31.62 21.12
CA LEU A 83 -5.80 32.51 21.28
C LEU A 83 -6.06 33.95 20.82
N GLN A 84 -7.25 34.49 21.15
CA GLN A 84 -7.46 35.93 21.04
C GLN A 84 -8.45 36.49 22.07
N GLU A 85 -8.05 36.52 23.34
CA GLU A 85 -8.50 37.55 24.28
C GLU A 85 -7.33 38.02 25.15
N CYS A 86 -6.70 39.12 24.73
CA CYS A 86 -6.12 40.23 25.52
C CYS A 86 -5.37 41.18 24.57
#